data_AF-A0A2V0MYY5-F1
#
_entry.id   AF-A0A2V0MYY5-F1
#
_cell.length_a   1.000
_cell.length_b   1.000
_cell.length_c   1.000
_cell.angle_alpha   90.00
_cell.angle_beta   90.00
_cell.angle_gamma   90.00
#
_symmetry.space_group_name_H-M   'P 1'
#
loop_
_entity.id
_entity.type
_entity.pdbx_description
1 polymer ?
#
loop_
_entity_poly.entity_id
_entity_poly.type
_entity_poly.pdbx_seq_one_letter_code
_entity_poly.pdbx_strand_id
1 'polypeptide(L)'
;MTVGLAVLAEAPARGAGLNQVIGLSIAAAVIAALMLWTGYAHRTHRITWLARAADWMGRKFDNPPWVALPVLVFTTSIICALFGFIWDVSWHIGNGRDPGPLANPAHYFIVIGLFGIFLAGAIAVVVPFEKPGRAAVRITRDWYAPVGGVLMAGCGLYALIGFPLDDIWHRIFGQDVTLWGPTHLMMIGGAGFSLFAMLMLDYEGGQVLPDAPIKGLFVRLLRYLSFGGLFIGMSVWQIEFDFGVPQFRLVFQPMLIAAAAAVASVAARMTMGRGGAIIAALFAITLRAAVAIMVGPILGAPINWFPLYLGPAVVVELLALTPLLRRPMLFGAVGGALVGTVGLWLESLWIGAVYHYPWPVSAWGEALAMAVPASVLTGICGAMLGMVLTGQRLPGRAIGIAVVALTVLVIGGAVANGLHIRVPKHDTAMITLTDLPSPPGQRMVSADVQINPPTLVSEHPDWLTILSWQGRMEHHRGLVIDWLDKVGPGHYRSTQPIPVWGTWKTLVRVQDGRTMTGVPIYAPADDAIPAPEIPALGSSTRPFVLEVSILQRERDPNVPAWLFTAGGIVVLIFTLMVISALTWGAGRINAANTVPTQPEEAAADLSPPQAA
;
A
#
# COMPACT_ATOMS: atom_id res chain seq x y z
N MET A 1 -5.13 48.26 -3.70
CA MET A 1 -6.38 47.47 -3.71
C MET A 1 -6.41 46.67 -5.00
N THR A 2 -5.98 45.42 -4.94
CA THR A 2 -6.14 44.43 -6.01
C THR A 2 -6.75 43.22 -5.33
N VAL A 3 -8.07 43.16 -5.35
CA VAL A 3 -8.86 42.03 -4.87
C VAL A 3 -8.63 40.90 -5.87
N GLY A 4 -7.72 39.99 -5.52
CA GLY A 4 -7.60 38.70 -6.19
C GLY A 4 -8.85 37.90 -5.87
N LEU A 5 -9.80 37.86 -6.82
CA LEU A 5 -10.87 36.89 -6.87
C LEU A 5 -10.25 35.50 -7.10
N ALA A 6 -9.72 34.91 -6.04
CA ALA A 6 -9.75 33.47 -5.91
C ALA A 6 -11.24 33.12 -5.76
N VAL A 7 -11.87 32.73 -6.87
CA VAL A 7 -13.07 31.90 -6.77
C VAL A 7 -12.59 30.63 -6.07
N LEU A 8 -12.74 30.59 -4.75
CA LEU A 8 -12.68 29.38 -3.95
C LEU A 8 -13.83 28.51 -4.45
N ALA A 9 -13.59 27.77 -5.53
CA ALA A 9 -14.50 26.73 -5.94
C ALA A 9 -14.60 25.76 -4.77
N GLU A 10 -15.78 25.65 -4.17
CA GLU A 10 -16.07 24.64 -3.17
C GLU A 10 -15.65 23.29 -3.72
N ALA A 11 -15.01 22.48 -2.88
CA ALA A 11 -14.59 21.17 -3.33
C ALA A 11 -15.84 20.39 -3.80
N PRO A 12 -15.80 19.74 -4.97
CA PRO A 12 -16.91 18.91 -5.39
C PRO A 12 -17.08 17.76 -4.39
N ALA A 13 -18.32 17.41 -4.11
CA ALA A 13 -18.68 16.26 -3.27
C ALA A 13 -18.70 14.93 -4.04
N ARG A 14 -18.76 15.00 -5.37
CA ARG A 14 -18.98 13.84 -6.26
C ARG A 14 -18.02 13.90 -7.44
N GLY A 15 -17.01 13.03 -7.42
CA GLY A 15 -16.02 12.88 -8.50
C GLY A 15 -15.32 14.19 -8.90
N ALA A 16 -14.48 14.09 -9.92
CA ALA A 16 -13.81 15.21 -10.56
C ALA A 16 -14.78 16.01 -11.45
N GLY A 17 -14.52 17.32 -11.57
CA GLY A 17 -15.25 18.16 -12.53
C GLY A 17 -15.07 17.68 -13.97
N LEU A 18 -16.13 17.74 -14.78
CA LEU A 18 -16.13 17.18 -16.14
C LEU A 18 -14.99 17.72 -17.03
N ASN A 19 -14.66 19.01 -16.89
CA ASN A 19 -13.54 19.63 -17.62
C ASN A 19 -12.19 18.97 -17.31
N GLN A 20 -11.96 18.59 -16.06
CA GLN A 20 -10.73 17.89 -15.65
C GLN A 20 -10.73 16.46 -16.18
N VAL A 21 -11.86 15.76 -16.13
CA VAL A 21 -12.00 14.41 -16.70
C VAL A 21 -11.71 14.41 -18.20
N ILE A 22 -12.27 15.36 -18.94
CA ILE A 22 -12.02 15.52 -20.39
C ILE A 22 -10.54 15.84 -20.64
N GLY A 23 -9.98 16.81 -19.91
CA GLY A 23 -8.57 17.19 -20.06
C GLY A 23 -7.61 16.02 -19.79
N LEU A 24 -7.83 15.28 -18.70
CA LEU A 24 -7.05 14.08 -18.36
C LEU A 24 -7.22 12.97 -19.40
N SER A 25 -8.44 12.78 -19.93
CA SER A 25 -8.71 11.79 -20.97
C SER A 25 -7.98 12.11 -22.28
N ILE A 26 -7.98 13.38 -22.69
CA ILE A 26 -7.23 13.85 -23.87
C ILE A 26 -5.73 13.66 -23.65
N ALA A 27 -5.21 14.07 -22.49
CA ALA A 27 -3.80 13.89 -22.16
C ALA A 27 -3.39 12.41 -22.19
N ALA A 28 -4.20 11.53 -21.58
CA ALA A 28 -3.99 10.09 -21.60
C ALA A 28 -4.02 9.53 -23.04
N ALA A 29 -4.96 9.96 -23.89
CA ALA A 29 -5.04 9.54 -25.28
C ALA A 29 -3.80 9.97 -26.10
N VAL A 30 -3.33 11.21 -25.90
CA VAL A 30 -2.11 11.72 -26.55
C VAL A 30 -0.89 10.93 -26.10
N ILE A 31 -0.73 10.70 -24.79
CA ILE A 31 0.38 9.91 -24.24
C ILE A 31 0.34 8.49 -24.78
N ALA A 32 -0.83 7.84 -24.79
CA ALA A 32 -1.00 6.50 -25.34
C ALA A 32 -0.64 6.45 -26.83
N ALA A 33 -1.09 7.43 -27.63
CA ALA A 33 -0.73 7.52 -29.05
C ALA A 33 0.78 7.69 -29.26
N LEU A 34 1.44 8.54 -28.45
CA LEU A 34 2.90 8.73 -28.49
C LEU A 34 3.65 7.47 -28.10
N MET A 35 3.18 6.73 -27.08
CA MET A 35 3.77 5.46 -26.66
C MET A 35 3.62 4.39 -27.75
N LEU A 36 2.42 4.25 -28.32
CA LEU A 36 2.15 3.32 -29.41
C LEU A 36 2.98 3.65 -30.65
N TRP A 37 3.06 4.93 -31.02
CA TRP A 37 3.90 5.39 -32.13
C TRP A 37 5.39 5.11 -31.86
N THR A 38 5.88 5.40 -30.65
CA THR A 38 7.28 5.14 -30.26
C THR A 38 7.58 3.64 -30.34
N GLY A 39 6.69 2.79 -29.82
CA GLY A 39 6.84 1.35 -29.89
C GLY A 39 6.83 0.85 -31.34
N TYR A 40 5.87 1.28 -32.15
CA TYR A 40 5.80 0.95 -33.57
C TYR A 40 7.06 1.41 -34.33
N ALA A 41 7.49 2.65 -34.13
CA ALA A 41 8.66 3.22 -34.78
C ALA A 41 9.96 2.48 -34.38
N HIS A 42 10.10 2.09 -33.10
CA HIS A 42 11.23 1.28 -32.63
C HIS A 42 11.21 -0.11 -33.27
N ARG A 43 10.07 -0.80 -33.22
CA ARG A 43 9.91 -2.15 -33.78
C ARG A 43 10.06 -2.21 -35.31
N THR A 44 9.83 -1.10 -36.00
CA THR A 44 10.02 -0.97 -37.46
C THR A 44 11.36 -0.31 -37.83
N HIS A 45 12.29 -0.18 -36.87
CA HIS A 45 13.61 0.42 -37.05
C HIS A 45 13.61 1.88 -37.59
N ARG A 46 12.49 2.60 -37.44
CA ARG A 46 12.36 4.01 -37.86
C ARG A 46 13.01 4.99 -36.88
N ILE A 47 13.21 4.58 -35.63
CA ILE A 47 13.94 5.35 -34.61
C ILE A 47 15.06 4.51 -34.01
N THR A 48 16.14 5.17 -33.59
CA THR A 48 17.30 4.51 -32.96
C THR A 48 17.61 5.03 -31.57
N TRP A 49 16.97 6.13 -31.13
CA TRP A 49 17.29 6.77 -29.85
C TRP A 49 16.90 5.89 -28.65
N LEU A 50 15.79 5.14 -28.73
CA LEU A 50 15.34 4.26 -27.66
C LEU A 50 16.31 3.08 -27.47
N ALA A 51 16.71 2.44 -28.57
CA ALA A 51 17.75 1.41 -28.56
C ALA A 51 19.06 1.97 -27.98
N ARG A 52 19.53 3.12 -28.47
CA ARG A 52 20.78 3.75 -27.98
C ARG A 52 20.74 4.06 -26.49
N ALA A 53 19.62 4.56 -25.98
CA ALA A 53 19.44 4.83 -24.55
C ALA A 53 19.47 3.53 -23.73
N ALA A 54 18.74 2.51 -24.18
CA ALA A 54 18.71 1.20 -23.53
C ALA A 54 20.10 0.54 -23.54
N ASP A 55 20.81 0.59 -24.67
CA ASP A 55 22.16 0.03 -24.81
C ASP A 55 23.19 0.77 -23.95
N TRP A 56 23.07 2.09 -23.85
CA TRP A 56 23.92 2.89 -22.97
C TRP A 56 23.70 2.49 -21.51
N MET A 57 22.46 2.29 -21.09
CA MET A 57 22.14 1.80 -19.75
C MET A 57 22.59 0.36 -19.53
N GLY A 58 22.43 -0.50 -20.53
CA GLY A 58 22.89 -1.89 -20.47
C GLY A 58 24.40 -1.98 -20.28
N ARG A 59 25.18 -1.19 -21.03
CA ARG A 59 26.64 -1.09 -20.86
C ARG A 59 27.04 -0.50 -19.51
N LYS A 60 26.30 0.50 -19.01
CA LYS A 60 26.62 1.15 -17.73
C LYS A 60 26.36 0.25 -16.52
N PHE A 61 25.40 -0.67 -16.62
CA PHE A 61 24.94 -1.51 -15.52
C PHE A 61 25.19 -3.00 -15.72
N ASP A 62 25.96 -3.39 -16.74
CA ASP A 62 26.29 -4.79 -17.06
C ASP A 62 25.04 -5.70 -17.06
N ASN A 63 23.96 -5.24 -17.70
CA ASN A 63 22.66 -5.90 -17.72
C ASN A 63 22.04 -5.74 -19.12
N PRO A 64 21.11 -6.61 -19.58
CA PRO A 64 20.52 -6.43 -20.89
C PRO A 64 19.80 -5.08 -21.01
N PRO A 65 19.80 -4.44 -22.20
CA PRO A 65 19.15 -3.16 -22.43
C PRO A 65 17.68 -3.12 -22.00
N TRP A 66 16.96 -4.24 -22.23
CA TRP A 66 15.55 -4.44 -21.87
C TRP A 66 15.31 -4.70 -20.37
N VAL A 67 16.36 -4.72 -19.54
CA VAL A 67 16.28 -4.74 -18.07
C VAL A 67 16.82 -3.45 -17.48
N ALA A 68 18.00 -3.02 -17.91
CA ALA A 68 18.71 -1.90 -17.30
C ALA A 68 17.90 -0.59 -17.31
N LEU A 69 17.38 -0.21 -18.48
CA LEU A 69 16.57 1.00 -18.62
C LEU A 69 15.22 0.87 -17.88
N PRO A 70 14.43 -0.20 -18.06
CA PRO A 70 13.21 -0.43 -17.29
C PRO A 70 13.39 -0.40 -15.77
N VAL A 71 14.42 -1.05 -15.22
CA VAL A 71 14.67 -1.05 -13.77
C VAL A 71 14.93 0.37 -13.26
N LEU A 72 15.71 1.18 -13.97
CA LEU A 72 15.95 2.57 -13.58
C LEU A 72 14.66 3.40 -13.60
N VAL A 73 13.87 3.28 -14.68
CA VAL A 73 12.57 3.96 -14.80
C VAL A 73 11.66 3.51 -13.67
N PHE A 74 11.55 2.20 -13.42
CA PHE A 74 10.75 1.61 -12.35
C PHE A 74 11.15 2.15 -10.97
N THR A 75 12.43 2.05 -10.60
CA THR A 75 12.92 2.44 -9.26
C THR A 75 12.65 3.91 -9.00
N THR A 76 12.92 4.78 -9.98
CA THR A 76 12.63 6.22 -9.84
C THR A 76 11.14 6.46 -9.68
N SER A 77 10.33 5.76 -10.47
CA SER A 77 8.88 5.94 -10.49
C SER A 77 8.18 5.42 -9.24
N ILE A 78 8.61 4.29 -8.68
CA ILE A 78 8.01 3.75 -7.46
C ILE A 78 8.40 4.56 -6.21
N ILE A 79 9.60 5.15 -6.17
CA ILE A 79 9.98 6.10 -5.11
C ILE A 79 9.16 7.39 -5.22
N CYS A 80 8.99 7.89 -6.44
CA CYS A 80 8.11 9.04 -6.72
C CYS A 80 6.67 8.77 -6.26
N ALA A 81 6.11 7.60 -6.63
CA ALA A 81 4.77 7.19 -6.21
C ALA A 81 4.67 7.06 -4.69
N LEU A 82 5.66 6.46 -4.02
CA LEU A 82 5.70 6.33 -2.56
C LEU A 82 5.66 7.70 -1.87
N PHE A 83 6.51 8.64 -2.31
CA PHE A 83 6.52 9.99 -1.76
C PHE A 83 5.16 10.67 -1.94
N GLY A 84 4.62 10.65 -3.17
CA GLY A 84 3.30 11.20 -3.47
C GLY A 84 2.21 10.59 -2.61
N PHE A 85 2.18 9.27 -2.46
CA PHE A 85 1.17 8.55 -1.70
C PHE A 85 1.20 8.87 -0.20
N ILE A 86 2.37 8.93 0.44
CA ILE A 86 2.46 9.30 1.86
C ILE A 86 2.01 10.74 2.07
N TRP A 87 2.44 11.63 1.17
CA TRP A 87 2.05 13.02 1.23
C TRP A 87 0.55 13.19 1.03
N ASP A 88 -0.04 12.47 0.10
CA ASP A 88 -1.47 12.51 -0.21
C ASP A 88 -2.33 12.09 0.99
N VAL A 89 -2.00 10.97 1.63
CA VAL A 89 -2.71 10.53 2.83
C VAL A 89 -2.60 11.57 3.95
N SER A 90 -1.40 12.11 4.17
CA SER A 90 -1.20 13.17 5.17
C SER A 90 -2.00 14.44 4.82
N TRP A 91 -2.15 14.74 3.53
CA TRP A 91 -2.91 15.87 3.03
C TRP A 91 -4.39 15.72 3.31
N HIS A 92 -4.97 14.54 3.05
CA HIS A 92 -6.38 14.28 3.36
C HIS A 92 -6.68 14.23 4.86
N ILE A 93 -5.73 13.77 5.68
CA ILE A 93 -5.87 13.84 7.14
C ILE A 93 -5.84 15.29 7.62
N GLY A 94 -4.91 16.10 7.10
CA GLY A 94 -4.73 17.48 7.55
C GLY A 94 -5.75 18.47 6.99
N ASN A 95 -5.99 18.46 5.68
CA ASN A 95 -6.77 19.45 4.94
C ASN A 95 -8.18 18.97 4.53
N GLY A 96 -8.42 17.65 4.55
CA GLY A 96 -9.67 17.06 4.07
C GLY A 96 -9.74 16.90 2.56
N ARG A 97 -10.92 17.11 1.98
CA ARG A 97 -11.22 16.84 0.56
C ARG A 97 -10.59 17.85 -0.40
N ASP A 98 -10.27 17.37 -1.60
CA ASP A 98 -9.66 18.19 -2.64
C ASP A 98 -10.69 18.83 -3.58
N PRO A 99 -10.43 20.06 -4.07
CA PRO A 99 -11.21 20.69 -5.14
C PRO A 99 -11.22 19.97 -6.48
N GLY A 100 -10.35 18.97 -6.64
CA GLY A 100 -10.29 18.08 -7.80
C GLY A 100 -8.95 17.35 -7.88
N PRO A 101 -8.82 16.34 -8.77
CA PRO A 101 -7.62 15.50 -8.92
C PRO A 101 -6.32 16.26 -9.20
N LEU A 102 -6.39 17.50 -9.70
CA LEU A 102 -5.20 18.31 -10.03
C LEU A 102 -4.89 19.38 -8.96
N ALA A 103 -5.70 19.48 -7.90
CA ALA A 103 -5.55 20.51 -6.87
C ALA A 103 -4.49 20.16 -5.82
N ASN A 104 -4.28 18.86 -5.58
CA ASN A 104 -3.32 18.37 -4.61
C ASN A 104 -1.99 18.04 -5.31
N PRO A 105 -0.88 18.71 -4.94
CA PRO A 105 0.42 18.47 -5.54
C PRO A 105 0.90 17.02 -5.41
N ALA A 106 0.49 16.30 -4.37
CA ALA A 106 0.87 14.91 -4.13
C ALA A 106 0.36 13.98 -5.25
N HIS A 107 -0.83 14.26 -5.80
CA HIS A 107 -1.41 13.48 -6.90
C HIS A 107 -0.51 13.40 -8.13
N TYR A 108 0.23 14.48 -8.44
CA TYR A 108 1.14 14.47 -9.60
C TYR A 108 2.26 13.44 -9.42
N PHE A 109 2.82 13.33 -8.22
CA PHE A 109 3.85 12.33 -7.92
C PHE A 109 3.31 10.90 -8.01
N ILE A 110 2.07 10.68 -7.56
CA ILE A 110 1.39 9.38 -7.69
C ILE A 110 1.15 9.05 -9.16
N VAL A 111 0.52 9.95 -9.93
CA VAL A 111 0.20 9.72 -11.34
C VAL A 111 1.46 9.49 -12.17
N ILE A 112 2.48 10.34 -12.01
CA ILE A 112 3.77 10.20 -12.71
C ILE A 112 4.45 8.88 -12.31
N GLY A 113 4.45 8.55 -11.02
CA GLY A 113 5.07 7.32 -10.53
C GLY A 113 4.37 6.05 -11.01
N LEU A 114 3.04 5.98 -10.93
CA LEU A 114 2.26 4.83 -11.42
C LEU A 114 2.35 4.70 -12.95
N PHE A 115 2.30 5.83 -13.68
CA PHE A 115 2.54 5.82 -15.12
C PHE A 115 3.96 5.35 -15.45
N GLY A 116 4.96 5.78 -14.69
CA GLY A 116 6.34 5.36 -14.86
C GLY A 116 6.55 3.86 -14.62
N ILE A 117 5.79 3.24 -13.70
CA ILE A 117 5.78 1.77 -13.51
C ILE A 117 5.24 1.08 -14.78
N PHE A 118 4.10 1.56 -15.31
CA PHE A 118 3.55 1.03 -16.56
C PHE A 118 4.53 1.20 -17.72
N LEU A 119 5.13 2.39 -17.85
CA LEU A 119 6.10 2.72 -18.87
C LEU A 119 7.35 1.84 -18.78
N ALA A 120 7.87 1.57 -17.58
CA ALA A 120 8.99 0.66 -17.38
C ALA A 120 8.69 -0.74 -17.93
N GLY A 121 7.52 -1.29 -17.62
CA GLY A 121 7.05 -2.56 -18.18
C GLY A 121 6.91 -2.52 -19.70
N ALA A 122 6.31 -1.45 -20.24
CA ALA A 122 6.15 -1.27 -21.69
C ALA A 122 7.51 -1.18 -22.42
N ILE A 123 8.50 -0.48 -21.84
CA ILE A 123 9.87 -0.43 -22.37
C ILE A 123 10.48 -1.83 -22.37
N ALA A 124 10.36 -2.59 -21.28
CA ALA A 124 10.87 -3.96 -21.20
C ALA A 124 10.26 -4.88 -22.28
N VAL A 125 8.98 -4.68 -22.61
CA VAL A 125 8.25 -5.43 -23.64
C VAL A 125 8.66 -5.04 -25.07
N VAL A 126 8.92 -3.76 -25.32
CA VAL A 126 9.14 -3.21 -26.68
C VAL A 126 10.62 -3.25 -27.12
N VAL A 127 11.56 -2.99 -26.21
CA VAL A 127 12.98 -2.82 -26.51
C VAL A 127 13.64 -4.03 -27.20
N PRO A 128 13.48 -5.29 -26.75
CA PRO A 128 14.28 -6.40 -27.26
C PRO A 128 13.85 -6.80 -28.67
N PHE A 129 14.74 -6.67 -29.66
CA PHE A 129 14.50 -7.15 -31.04
C PHE A 129 14.46 -8.67 -31.11
N GLU A 130 15.38 -9.33 -30.39
CA GLU A 130 15.49 -10.77 -30.28
C GLU A 130 14.67 -11.33 -29.10
N LYS A 131 14.59 -12.65 -29.00
CA LYS A 131 13.87 -13.34 -27.93
C LYS A 131 14.54 -13.07 -26.55
N PRO A 132 13.88 -12.38 -25.61
CA PRO A 132 14.46 -12.03 -24.31
C PRO A 132 14.39 -13.20 -23.33
N GLY A 133 15.24 -14.21 -23.55
CA GLY A 133 15.37 -15.37 -22.67
C GLY A 133 14.38 -16.51 -22.94
N ARG A 134 14.58 -17.62 -22.23
CA ARG A 134 13.84 -18.89 -22.45
C ARG A 134 12.36 -18.80 -22.10
N ALA A 135 12.03 -18.02 -21.06
CA ALA A 135 10.67 -17.87 -20.57
C ALA A 135 9.82 -16.88 -21.38
N ALA A 136 10.39 -16.18 -22.37
CA ALA A 136 9.73 -15.09 -23.07
C ALA A 136 8.32 -15.43 -23.58
N VAL A 137 7.41 -14.47 -23.49
CA VAL A 137 6.04 -14.55 -23.99
C VAL A 137 6.05 -14.18 -25.47
N ARG A 138 5.47 -15.03 -26.31
CA ARG A 138 5.30 -14.75 -27.73
C ARG A 138 4.13 -13.79 -27.92
N ILE A 139 4.36 -12.61 -28.48
CA ILE A 139 3.34 -11.60 -28.78
C ILE A 139 2.87 -11.74 -30.24
N THR A 140 3.80 -11.82 -31.18
CA THR A 140 3.52 -12.07 -32.60
C THR A 140 4.43 -13.17 -33.14
N ARG A 141 4.51 -13.35 -34.47
CA ARG A 141 5.41 -14.32 -35.07
C ARG A 141 6.87 -14.06 -34.68
N ASP A 142 7.27 -12.78 -34.67
CA ASP A 142 8.66 -12.31 -34.57
C ASP A 142 8.88 -11.32 -33.40
N TRP A 143 7.90 -11.23 -32.48
CA TRP A 143 8.02 -10.39 -31.29
C TRP A 143 7.77 -11.20 -30.02
N TYR A 144 8.76 -11.15 -29.13
CA TYR A 144 8.77 -11.80 -27.84
C TYR A 144 9.06 -10.78 -26.74
N ALA A 145 8.45 -10.98 -25.57
CA ALA A 145 8.57 -10.08 -24.43
C ALA A 145 8.99 -10.85 -23.16
N PRO A 146 9.81 -10.25 -22.27
CA PRO A 146 10.15 -10.86 -21.00
C PRO A 146 8.92 -10.93 -20.10
N VAL A 147 8.81 -11.99 -19.30
CA VAL A 147 7.62 -12.22 -18.45
C VAL A 147 7.49 -11.11 -17.41
N GLY A 148 8.59 -10.73 -16.76
CA GLY A 148 8.61 -9.65 -15.77
C GLY A 148 8.19 -8.31 -16.35
N GLY A 149 8.52 -8.03 -17.62
CA GLY A 149 8.11 -6.80 -18.31
C GLY A 149 6.60 -6.75 -18.56
N VAL A 150 6.03 -7.86 -19.04
CA VAL A 150 4.56 -8.00 -19.26
C VAL A 150 3.81 -7.84 -17.94
N LEU A 151 4.28 -8.49 -16.88
CA LEU A 151 3.66 -8.40 -15.55
C LEU A 151 3.78 -7.00 -14.95
N MET A 152 4.91 -6.32 -15.12
CA MET A 152 5.12 -4.96 -14.63
C MET A 152 4.18 -3.98 -15.33
N ALA A 153 4.06 -4.09 -16.67
CA ALA A 153 3.09 -3.32 -17.44
C ALA A 153 1.66 -3.62 -16.97
N GLY A 154 1.31 -4.89 -16.74
CA GLY A 154 0.00 -5.27 -16.21
C GLY A 154 -0.31 -4.67 -14.84
N CYS A 155 0.66 -4.69 -13.91
CA CYS A 155 0.52 -4.08 -12.59
C CYS A 155 0.36 -2.56 -12.65
N GLY A 156 1.16 -1.89 -13.49
CA GLY A 156 1.03 -0.45 -13.72
C GLY A 156 -0.30 -0.07 -14.37
N LEU A 157 -0.78 -0.85 -15.34
CA LEU A 157 -2.09 -0.65 -15.97
C LEU A 157 -3.23 -0.84 -14.97
N TYR A 158 -3.16 -1.88 -14.14
CA TYR A 158 -4.13 -2.11 -13.07
C TYR A 158 -4.18 -0.92 -12.09
N ALA A 159 -3.03 -0.35 -11.73
CA ALA A 159 -2.98 0.85 -10.91
C ALA A 159 -3.60 2.07 -11.63
N LEU A 160 -3.25 2.30 -12.90
CA LEU A 160 -3.72 3.45 -13.67
C LEU A 160 -5.24 3.42 -13.95
N ILE A 161 -5.81 2.22 -14.17
CA ILE A 161 -7.27 2.04 -14.32
C ILE A 161 -7.99 2.36 -12.99
N GLY A 162 -7.29 2.26 -11.86
CA GLY A 162 -7.82 2.68 -10.56
C GLY A 162 -8.36 4.11 -10.57
N PHE A 163 -7.68 5.08 -11.18
CA PHE A 163 -8.10 6.49 -11.20
C PHE A 163 -9.48 6.76 -11.86
N PRO A 164 -9.74 6.34 -13.12
CA PRO A 164 -11.06 6.54 -13.71
C PRO A 164 -12.15 5.73 -13.01
N LEU A 165 -11.81 4.53 -12.48
CA LEU A 165 -12.77 3.76 -11.68
C LEU A 165 -13.08 4.44 -10.35
N ASP A 166 -12.12 5.14 -9.75
CA ASP A 166 -12.27 5.91 -8.53
C ASP A 166 -13.19 7.12 -8.73
N ASP A 167 -13.05 7.83 -9.85
CA ASP A 167 -14.01 8.89 -10.23
C ASP A 167 -15.44 8.34 -10.37
N ILE A 168 -15.59 7.18 -11.04
CA ILE A 168 -16.89 6.49 -11.16
C ILE A 168 -17.39 6.08 -9.78
N TRP A 169 -16.52 5.54 -8.92
CA TRP A 169 -16.84 5.13 -7.57
C TRP A 169 -17.38 6.31 -6.76
N HIS A 170 -16.69 7.45 -6.78
CA HIS A 170 -17.10 8.65 -6.05
C HIS A 170 -18.41 9.25 -6.57
N ARG A 171 -18.70 9.13 -7.87
CA ARG A 171 -20.00 9.55 -8.43
C ARG A 171 -21.16 8.67 -7.97
N ILE A 172 -20.92 7.38 -7.76
CA ILE A 172 -21.95 6.42 -7.36
C ILE A 172 -22.12 6.38 -5.84
N PHE A 173 -21.02 6.33 -5.09
CA PHE A 173 -20.99 6.02 -3.65
C PHE A 173 -20.62 7.21 -2.76
N GLY A 174 -20.24 8.36 -3.33
CA GLY A 174 -19.67 9.48 -2.58
C GLY A 174 -18.15 9.35 -2.38
N GLN A 175 -17.51 10.41 -1.89
CA GLN A 175 -16.06 10.40 -1.66
C GLN A 175 -15.70 9.45 -0.52
N ASP A 176 -14.74 8.57 -0.78
CA ASP A 176 -14.13 7.72 0.23
C ASP A 176 -12.75 8.30 0.53
N VAL A 177 -12.54 8.71 1.77
CA VAL A 177 -11.28 9.26 2.24
C VAL A 177 -10.41 8.21 2.94
N THR A 178 -10.87 6.95 2.99
CA THR A 178 -10.08 5.85 3.54
C THR A 178 -9.14 5.27 2.53
N LEU A 179 -8.01 4.81 3.03
CA LEU A 179 -7.05 4.01 2.28
C LEU A 179 -7.68 2.73 1.69
N TRP A 180 -8.68 2.17 2.37
CA TRP A 180 -9.30 0.89 2.01
C TRP A 180 -10.50 1.03 1.07
N GLY A 181 -10.71 2.21 0.49
CA GLY A 181 -11.57 2.38 -0.67
C GLY A 181 -11.22 1.34 -1.75
N PRO A 182 -12.18 0.59 -2.33
CA PRO A 182 -11.86 -0.52 -3.24
C PRO A 182 -10.98 -0.13 -4.43
N THR A 183 -11.20 1.04 -5.00
CA THR A 183 -10.39 1.61 -6.10
C THR A 183 -9.00 2.07 -5.65
N HIS A 184 -8.86 2.57 -4.41
CA HIS A 184 -7.56 2.86 -3.79
C HIS A 184 -6.72 1.59 -3.65
N LEU A 185 -7.33 0.47 -3.23
CA LEU A 185 -6.66 -0.82 -3.16
C LEU A 185 -6.09 -1.27 -4.51
N MET A 186 -6.70 -0.86 -5.64
CA MET A 186 -6.15 -1.12 -6.97
C MET A 186 -4.90 -0.30 -7.27
N MET A 187 -4.95 1.01 -7.02
CA MET A 187 -3.82 1.92 -7.25
C MET A 187 -2.61 1.50 -6.42
N ILE A 188 -2.84 1.29 -5.13
CA ILE A 188 -1.84 0.88 -4.14
C ILE A 188 -1.34 -0.53 -4.44
N GLY A 189 -2.26 -1.47 -4.70
CA GLY A 189 -1.94 -2.85 -4.99
C GLY A 189 -1.13 -3.03 -6.26
N GLY A 190 -1.43 -2.28 -7.33
CA GLY A 190 -0.66 -2.33 -8.56
C GLY A 190 0.79 -1.89 -8.37
N ALA A 191 1.03 -0.83 -7.59
CA ALA A 191 2.37 -0.44 -7.20
C ALA A 191 3.07 -1.53 -6.35
N GLY A 192 2.41 -2.05 -5.32
CA GLY A 192 2.97 -3.11 -4.47
C GLY A 192 3.31 -4.39 -5.23
N PHE A 193 2.39 -4.87 -6.06
CA PHE A 193 2.54 -6.09 -6.86
C PHE A 193 3.60 -5.96 -7.97
N SER A 194 3.83 -4.75 -8.49
CA SER A 194 4.85 -4.51 -9.50
C SER A 194 6.29 -4.82 -9.04
N LEU A 195 6.55 -4.81 -7.72
CA LEU A 195 7.85 -5.19 -7.14
C LEU A 195 8.18 -6.68 -7.37
N PHE A 196 7.17 -7.56 -7.35
CA PHE A 196 7.37 -8.96 -7.72
C PHE A 196 7.74 -9.09 -9.20
N ALA A 197 7.07 -8.35 -10.07
CA ALA A 197 7.35 -8.34 -11.50
C ALA A 197 8.75 -7.79 -11.82
N MET A 198 9.19 -6.75 -11.10
CA MET A 198 10.52 -6.19 -11.25
C MET A 198 11.62 -7.16 -10.79
N LEU A 199 11.44 -7.85 -9.67
CA LEU A 199 12.38 -8.89 -9.22
C LEU A 199 12.48 -10.04 -10.24
N MET A 200 11.35 -10.44 -10.84
CA MET A 200 11.32 -11.42 -11.92
C MET A 200 12.05 -10.93 -13.18
N LEU A 201 11.89 -9.65 -13.55
CA LEU A 201 12.58 -9.03 -14.69
C LEU A 201 14.10 -8.99 -14.48
N ASP A 202 14.58 -8.57 -13.30
CA ASP A 202 16.02 -8.58 -12.98
C ASP A 202 16.60 -10.00 -12.99
N TYR A 203 15.82 -10.99 -12.54
CA TYR A 203 16.23 -12.38 -12.62
C TYR A 203 16.33 -12.88 -14.07
N GLU A 204 15.33 -12.63 -14.91
CA GLU A 204 15.38 -12.98 -16.35
C GLU A 204 16.60 -12.36 -17.04
N GLY A 205 16.92 -11.10 -16.72
CA GLY A 205 18.12 -10.42 -17.24
C GLY A 205 19.43 -11.10 -16.84
N GLY A 206 19.52 -11.57 -15.59
CA GLY A 206 20.70 -12.31 -15.13
C GLY A 206 20.88 -13.66 -15.81
N GLN A 207 19.80 -14.32 -16.25
CA GLN A 207 19.89 -15.64 -16.89
C GLN A 207 20.44 -15.59 -18.33
N VAL A 208 20.33 -14.45 -19.01
CA VAL A 208 20.87 -14.28 -20.37
C VAL A 208 22.31 -13.78 -20.38
N LEU A 209 22.88 -13.46 -19.21
CA LEU A 209 24.26 -13.02 -19.02
C LEU A 209 24.96 -13.86 -17.93
N PRO A 210 25.08 -15.20 -18.08
CA PRO A 210 25.63 -16.08 -17.04
C PRO A 210 27.11 -15.80 -16.73
N ASP A 211 27.88 -15.35 -17.73
CA ASP A 211 29.32 -15.06 -17.62
C ASP A 211 29.63 -13.57 -17.41
N ALA A 212 28.61 -12.74 -17.15
CA ALA A 212 28.85 -11.32 -16.89
C ALA A 212 29.71 -11.12 -15.64
N PRO A 213 30.61 -10.11 -15.65
CA PRO A 213 31.43 -9.78 -14.50
C PRO A 213 30.56 -9.54 -13.26
N ILE A 214 31.18 -9.68 -12.08
CA ILE A 214 30.52 -9.45 -10.80
C ILE A 214 29.76 -8.12 -10.84
N LYS A 215 28.42 -8.19 -10.81
CA LYS A 215 27.53 -7.00 -10.84
C LYS A 215 28.08 -5.91 -9.93
N GLY A 216 28.31 -4.72 -10.50
CA GLY A 216 28.84 -3.56 -9.78
C GLY A 216 28.02 -3.19 -8.55
N LEU A 217 28.62 -2.45 -7.63
CA LEU A 217 28.03 -2.08 -6.34
C LEU A 217 26.63 -1.45 -6.49
N PHE A 218 26.42 -0.61 -7.51
CA PHE A 218 25.15 0.05 -7.78
C PHE A 218 24.03 -0.93 -8.18
N VAL A 219 24.32 -1.95 -8.98
CA VAL A 219 23.31 -2.94 -9.40
C VAL A 219 22.91 -3.83 -8.22
N ARG A 220 23.89 -4.17 -7.37
CA ARG A 220 23.61 -4.85 -6.09
C ARG A 220 22.75 -3.97 -5.19
N LEU A 221 23.07 -2.69 -5.07
CA LEU A 221 22.30 -1.70 -4.30
C LEU A 221 20.85 -1.62 -4.79
N LEU A 222 20.62 -1.53 -6.11
CA LEU A 222 19.29 -1.53 -6.69
C LEU A 222 18.51 -2.80 -6.33
N ARG A 223 19.16 -3.98 -6.36
CA ARG A 223 18.51 -5.23 -5.97
C ARG A 223 18.15 -5.27 -4.48
N TYR A 224 19.01 -4.76 -3.59
CA TYR A 224 18.65 -4.60 -2.18
C TYR A 224 17.50 -3.61 -1.98
N LEU A 225 17.51 -2.51 -2.72
CA LEU A 225 16.45 -1.52 -2.74
C LEU A 225 15.12 -2.11 -3.25
N SER A 226 15.14 -3.03 -4.21
CA SER A 226 13.96 -3.77 -4.68
C SER A 226 13.31 -4.59 -3.56
N PHE A 227 14.11 -5.27 -2.73
CA PHE A 227 13.59 -6.02 -1.59
C PHE A 227 13.17 -5.11 -0.43
N GLY A 228 13.85 -4.00 -0.18
CA GLY A 228 13.36 -2.95 0.72
C GLY A 228 12.03 -2.36 0.23
N GLY A 229 11.92 -2.17 -1.08
CA GLY A 229 10.68 -1.84 -1.77
C GLY A 229 9.60 -2.87 -1.53
N LEU A 230 9.91 -4.17 -1.54
CA LEU A 230 8.95 -5.24 -1.25
C LEU A 230 8.39 -5.17 0.19
N PHE A 231 9.21 -4.84 1.19
CA PHE A 231 8.69 -4.55 2.54
C PHE A 231 7.71 -3.39 2.52
N ILE A 232 8.05 -2.29 1.85
CA ILE A 232 7.20 -1.09 1.77
C ILE A 232 5.92 -1.36 0.97
N GLY A 233 6.05 -1.94 -0.22
CA GLY A 233 4.94 -2.20 -1.13
C GLY A 233 3.93 -3.20 -0.56
N MET A 234 4.36 -4.06 0.38
CA MET A 234 3.44 -4.91 1.13
C MET A 234 2.91 -4.28 2.42
N SER A 235 3.51 -3.17 2.89
CA SER A 235 3.11 -2.44 4.09
C SER A 235 2.23 -1.24 3.85
N VAL A 236 1.93 -0.88 2.62
CA VAL A 236 1.13 0.32 2.30
C VAL A 236 -0.30 0.26 2.85
N TRP A 237 -0.91 -0.92 3.05
CA TRP A 237 -2.29 -1.08 3.52
C TRP A 237 -2.54 -0.79 5.00
N GLN A 238 -1.50 -0.52 5.78
CA GLN A 238 -1.57 -0.25 7.22
C GLN A 238 -1.34 1.24 7.54
N ILE A 239 -1.30 2.12 6.54
CA ILE A 239 -0.88 3.50 6.72
C ILE A 239 -1.80 4.32 7.64
N GLU A 240 -3.07 3.98 7.73
CA GLU A 240 -3.97 4.69 8.65
C GLU A 240 -3.56 4.45 10.11
N PHE A 241 -2.97 3.28 10.42
CA PHE A 241 -2.37 3.02 11.73
C PHE A 241 -1.11 3.87 11.95
N ASP A 242 -0.30 4.06 10.90
CA ASP A 242 0.93 4.86 10.94
C ASP A 242 0.66 6.32 11.38
N PHE A 243 -0.50 6.88 11.01
CA PHE A 243 -0.94 8.23 11.39
C PHE A 243 -1.81 8.28 12.66
N GLY A 244 -2.26 7.13 13.18
CA GLY A 244 -3.21 7.12 14.31
C GLY A 244 -4.64 7.48 13.91
N VAL A 245 -5.07 7.15 12.69
CA VAL A 245 -6.46 7.31 12.24
C VAL A 245 -7.08 6.00 11.69
N PRO A 246 -6.77 4.80 12.23
CA PRO A 246 -7.30 3.56 11.68
C PRO A 246 -8.82 3.51 11.79
N GLN A 247 -9.50 3.14 10.70
CA GLN A 247 -10.96 2.93 10.70
C GLN A 247 -11.35 1.45 10.91
N PHE A 248 -10.42 0.65 11.47
CA PHE A 248 -10.57 -0.78 11.69
C PHE A 248 -10.12 -1.15 13.10
N ARG A 249 -10.45 -2.37 13.52
CA ARG A 249 -10.02 -2.87 14.82
C ARG A 249 -8.50 -2.97 14.91
N LEU A 250 -7.94 -2.55 16.04
CA LEU A 250 -6.50 -2.57 16.30
C LEU A 250 -5.83 -3.94 16.06
N VAL A 251 -6.52 -5.05 16.36
CA VAL A 251 -6.03 -6.43 16.12
C VAL A 251 -5.69 -6.72 14.65
N PHE A 252 -6.14 -5.88 13.71
CA PHE A 252 -5.87 -6.04 12.30
C PHE A 252 -4.43 -5.72 11.92
N GLN A 253 -3.80 -4.72 12.57
CA GLN A 253 -2.46 -4.23 12.23
C GLN A 253 -1.35 -5.30 12.41
N PRO A 254 -1.29 -6.10 13.50
CA PRO A 254 -0.30 -7.17 13.63
C PRO A 254 -0.31 -8.16 12.47
N MET A 255 -1.50 -8.53 11.97
CA MET A 255 -1.60 -9.46 10.83
C MET A 255 -1.02 -8.85 9.55
N LEU A 256 -1.32 -7.59 9.25
CA LEU A 256 -0.79 -6.88 8.08
C LEU A 256 0.75 -6.80 8.13
N ILE A 257 1.30 -6.45 9.30
CA ILE A 257 2.74 -6.40 9.53
C ILE A 257 3.38 -7.77 9.33
N ALA A 258 2.84 -8.83 9.94
CA ALA A 258 3.41 -10.17 9.86
C ALA A 258 3.37 -10.74 8.44
N ALA A 259 2.27 -10.52 7.72
CA ALA A 259 2.10 -10.97 6.34
C ALA A 259 3.11 -10.29 5.39
N ALA A 260 3.23 -8.97 5.48
CA ALA A 260 4.19 -8.19 4.70
C ALA A 260 5.64 -8.59 5.03
N ALA A 261 5.96 -8.71 6.32
CA ALA A 261 7.29 -9.05 6.78
C ALA A 261 7.71 -10.46 6.36
N ALA A 262 6.82 -11.45 6.46
CA ALA A 262 7.14 -12.84 6.16
C ALA A 262 7.46 -13.06 4.68
N VAL A 263 6.65 -12.53 3.76
CA VAL A 263 6.94 -12.66 2.32
C VAL A 263 8.25 -11.95 1.94
N ALA A 264 8.46 -10.73 2.46
CA ALA A 264 9.62 -9.92 2.09
C ALA A 264 10.93 -10.46 2.69
N SER A 265 10.95 -10.76 3.99
CA SER A 265 12.16 -11.24 4.68
C SER A 265 12.63 -12.61 4.18
N VAL A 266 11.71 -13.57 3.99
CA VAL A 266 12.05 -14.91 3.49
C VAL A 266 12.59 -14.83 2.07
N ALA A 267 11.91 -14.08 1.18
CA ALA A 267 12.35 -13.91 -0.19
C ALA A 267 13.71 -13.20 -0.27
N ALA A 268 13.91 -12.15 0.53
CA ALA A 268 15.17 -11.40 0.61
C ALA A 268 16.32 -12.29 1.07
N ARG A 269 16.12 -13.08 2.16
CA ARG A 269 17.16 -13.97 2.70
C ARG A 269 17.58 -15.04 1.70
N MET A 270 16.62 -15.67 1.04
CA MET A 270 16.89 -16.73 0.09
C MET A 270 17.57 -16.20 -1.16
N THR A 271 17.20 -15.01 -1.62
CA THR A 271 17.68 -14.45 -2.89
C THR A 271 19.04 -13.76 -2.75
N MET A 272 19.26 -13.02 -1.66
CA MET A 272 20.43 -12.17 -1.48
C MET A 272 21.49 -12.77 -0.54
N GLY A 273 21.21 -13.91 0.08
CA GLY A 273 22.16 -14.58 0.97
C GLY A 273 22.18 -13.96 2.38
N ARG A 274 23.30 -14.16 3.09
CA ARG A 274 23.43 -13.85 4.52
C ARG A 274 23.21 -12.35 4.77
N GLY A 275 22.35 -12.00 5.72
CA GLY A 275 22.03 -10.61 6.03
C GLY A 275 21.06 -9.95 5.05
N GLY A 276 20.61 -10.66 4.00
CA GLY A 276 19.72 -10.10 2.98
C GLY A 276 18.40 -9.56 3.54
N ALA A 277 17.80 -10.24 4.53
CA ALA A 277 16.55 -9.77 5.14
C ALA A 277 16.78 -8.50 5.97
N ILE A 278 17.85 -8.44 6.75
CA ILE A 278 18.19 -7.26 7.57
C ILE A 278 18.53 -6.07 6.68
N ILE A 279 19.35 -6.25 5.65
CA ILE A 279 19.73 -5.18 4.73
C ILE A 279 18.48 -4.61 4.03
N ALA A 280 17.57 -5.47 3.56
CA ALA A 280 16.31 -5.05 2.95
C ALA A 280 15.43 -4.25 3.94
N ALA A 281 15.30 -4.71 5.18
CA ALA A 281 14.56 -3.99 6.22
C ALA A 281 15.20 -2.61 6.51
N LEU A 282 16.53 -2.52 6.60
CA LEU A 282 17.24 -1.25 6.79
C LEU A 282 17.03 -0.28 5.62
N PHE A 283 16.99 -0.76 4.38
CA PHE A 283 16.62 0.07 3.23
C PHE A 283 15.17 0.55 3.31
N ALA A 284 14.25 -0.33 3.70
CA ALA A 284 12.85 0.04 3.89
C ALA A 284 12.70 1.14 4.97
N ILE A 285 13.37 0.96 6.11
CA ILE A 285 13.43 1.95 7.20
C ILE A 285 14.00 3.27 6.70
N THR A 286 15.13 3.24 6.00
CA THR A 286 15.81 4.45 5.53
C THR A 286 14.92 5.23 4.56
N LEU A 287 14.30 4.54 3.59
CA LEU A 287 13.43 5.19 2.61
C LEU A 287 12.14 5.73 3.25
N ARG A 288 11.50 4.95 4.13
CA ARG A 288 10.31 5.40 4.88
C ARG A 288 10.63 6.56 5.82
N ALA A 289 11.79 6.54 6.50
CA ALA A 289 12.25 7.63 7.35
C ALA A 289 12.45 8.92 6.54
N ALA A 290 13.12 8.82 5.38
CA ALA A 290 13.33 9.96 4.50
C ALA A 290 12.00 10.58 4.04
N VAL A 291 11.03 9.75 3.64
CA VAL A 291 9.70 10.22 3.23
C VAL A 291 8.93 10.81 4.42
N ALA A 292 8.95 10.17 5.60
CA ALA A 292 8.28 10.67 6.80
C ALA A 292 8.84 12.03 7.26
N ILE A 293 10.17 12.23 7.19
CA ILE A 293 10.84 13.50 7.49
C ILE A 293 10.46 14.58 6.46
N MET A 294 10.42 14.22 5.18
CA MET A 294 10.00 15.11 4.09
C MET A 294 8.55 15.55 4.26
N VAL A 295 7.64 14.61 4.45
CA VAL A 295 6.20 14.90 4.48
C VAL A 295 5.78 15.58 5.79
N GLY A 296 6.18 15.03 6.93
CA GLY A 296 5.83 15.59 8.23
C GLY A 296 6.60 16.88 8.50
N PRO A 297 7.83 16.82 9.04
CA PRO A 297 8.60 18.00 9.42
C PRO A 297 8.81 19.06 8.33
N ILE A 298 9.19 18.67 7.10
CA ILE A 298 9.58 19.63 6.06
C ILE A 298 8.38 20.27 5.38
N LEU A 299 7.37 19.48 4.99
CA LEU A 299 6.16 19.99 4.33
C LEU A 299 5.06 20.42 5.31
N GLY A 300 5.22 20.19 6.61
CA GLY A 300 4.28 20.62 7.64
C GLY A 300 3.02 19.76 7.74
N ALA A 301 2.99 18.57 7.12
CA ALA A 301 1.84 17.68 7.15
C ALA A 301 1.79 16.85 8.46
N PRO A 302 0.70 16.10 8.74
CA PRO A 302 0.66 15.14 9.84
C PRO A 302 1.89 14.23 9.89
N ILE A 303 2.38 13.94 11.09
CA ILE A 303 3.53 13.07 11.30
C ILE A 303 3.06 11.62 11.33
N ASN A 304 3.75 10.74 10.61
CA ASN A 304 3.53 9.30 10.64
C ASN A 304 4.74 8.53 11.16
N TRP A 305 4.45 7.36 11.71
CA TRP A 305 5.46 6.33 12.00
C TRP A 305 5.36 5.18 10.99
N PHE A 306 6.16 4.14 11.15
CA PHE A 306 6.09 2.94 10.30
C PHE A 306 6.74 1.77 11.04
N PRO A 307 6.34 0.52 10.75
CA PRO A 307 7.03 -0.63 11.29
C PRO A 307 8.44 -0.71 10.71
N LEU A 308 9.38 -1.08 11.56
CA LEU A 308 10.78 -1.27 11.21
C LEU A 308 10.99 -2.57 10.45
N TYR A 309 10.18 -3.59 10.71
CA TYR A 309 10.36 -4.96 10.20
C TYR A 309 11.69 -5.62 10.60
N LEU A 310 12.43 -4.99 11.51
CA LEU A 310 13.76 -5.42 11.91
C LEU A 310 13.68 -6.68 12.80
N GLY A 311 12.71 -6.75 13.70
CA GLY A 311 12.44 -7.95 14.50
C GLY A 311 12.17 -9.18 13.63
N PRO A 312 11.18 -9.12 12.71
CA PRO A 312 10.96 -10.16 11.70
C PRO A 312 12.21 -10.54 10.88
N ALA A 313 12.97 -9.54 10.41
CA ALA A 313 14.17 -9.78 9.61
C ALA A 313 15.26 -10.53 10.40
N VAL A 314 15.52 -10.13 11.65
CA VAL A 314 16.48 -10.79 12.54
C VAL A 314 16.09 -12.26 12.76
N VAL A 315 14.81 -12.51 13.04
CA VAL A 315 14.30 -13.86 13.26
C VAL A 315 14.50 -14.76 12.04
N VAL A 316 14.26 -14.26 10.83
CA VAL A 316 14.51 -15.01 9.59
C VAL A 316 16.00 -15.27 9.34
N GLU A 317 16.87 -14.30 9.63
CA GLU A 317 18.33 -14.50 9.53
C GLU A 317 18.85 -15.54 10.53
N LEU A 318 18.34 -15.54 11.77
CA LEU A 318 18.69 -16.53 12.78
C LEU A 318 18.19 -17.93 12.38
N LEU A 319 16.96 -18.04 11.87
CA LEU A 319 16.44 -19.31 11.35
C LEU A 319 17.32 -19.84 10.21
N ALA A 320 17.88 -18.96 9.38
CA ALA A 320 18.73 -19.32 8.26
C ALA A 320 20.12 -19.88 8.67
N LEU A 321 20.47 -19.85 9.97
CA LEU A 321 21.64 -20.56 10.51
C LEU A 321 21.40 -22.07 10.66
N THR A 322 20.15 -22.52 10.55
CA THR A 322 19.77 -23.92 10.67
C THR A 322 19.77 -24.65 9.31
N PRO A 323 19.76 -25.99 9.28
CA PRO A 323 19.62 -26.77 8.04
C PRO A 323 18.29 -26.54 7.30
N LEU A 324 17.31 -25.88 7.91
CA LEU A 324 16.00 -25.61 7.30
C LEU A 324 16.11 -24.80 6.01
N LEU A 325 17.14 -23.95 5.86
CA LEU A 325 17.37 -23.18 4.63
C LEU A 325 17.50 -24.08 3.38
N ARG A 326 17.92 -25.34 3.55
CA ARG A 326 17.97 -26.34 2.46
C ARG A 326 16.61 -26.94 2.09
N ARG A 327 15.56 -26.62 2.85
CA ARG A 327 14.17 -27.05 2.63
C ARG A 327 13.29 -25.80 2.48
N PRO A 328 13.33 -25.11 1.32
CA PRO A 328 12.72 -23.79 1.14
C PRO A 328 11.28 -23.65 1.61
N MET A 329 10.40 -24.59 1.28
CA MET A 329 8.99 -24.53 1.70
C MET A 329 8.84 -24.58 3.22
N LEU A 330 9.61 -25.44 3.88
CA LEU A 330 9.61 -25.56 5.34
C LEU A 330 10.28 -24.36 6.00
N PHE A 331 11.35 -23.83 5.40
CA PHE A 331 11.98 -22.58 5.83
C PHE A 331 10.99 -21.42 5.78
N GLY A 332 10.22 -21.29 4.70
CA GLY A 332 9.18 -20.28 4.57
C GLY A 332 8.06 -20.44 5.59
N ALA A 333 7.60 -21.67 5.83
CA ALA A 333 6.55 -21.95 6.82
C ALA A 333 7.00 -21.64 8.26
N VAL A 334 8.17 -22.14 8.66
CA VAL A 334 8.75 -21.90 10.00
C VAL A 334 9.15 -20.43 10.17
N GLY A 335 9.72 -19.82 9.13
CA GLY A 335 10.05 -18.40 9.11
C GLY A 335 8.80 -17.54 9.28
N GLY A 336 7.73 -17.86 8.56
CA GLY A 336 6.42 -17.22 8.73
C GLY A 336 5.86 -17.38 10.12
N ALA A 337 5.91 -18.58 10.72
CA ALA A 337 5.45 -18.80 12.10
C ALA A 337 6.25 -17.98 13.12
N LEU A 338 7.57 -17.92 12.97
CA LEU A 338 8.43 -17.13 13.86
C LEU A 338 8.25 -15.62 13.65
N VAL A 339 8.03 -15.16 12.42
CA VAL A 339 7.68 -13.76 12.12
C VAL A 339 6.36 -13.37 12.76
N GLY A 340 5.33 -14.22 12.63
CA GLY A 340 4.00 -13.99 13.22
C GLY A 340 3.93 -14.16 14.74
N THR A 341 5.02 -14.55 15.40
CA THR A 341 5.10 -14.70 16.86
C THR A 341 6.22 -13.83 17.43
N VAL A 342 7.46 -14.31 17.41
CA VAL A 342 8.64 -13.63 17.97
C VAL A 342 8.94 -12.34 17.21
N GLY A 343 8.83 -12.36 15.88
CA GLY A 343 9.05 -11.17 15.05
C GLY A 343 8.06 -10.06 15.38
N LEU A 344 6.76 -10.39 15.48
CA LEU A 344 5.72 -9.44 15.90
C LEU A 344 5.92 -8.95 17.33
N TRP A 345 6.33 -9.82 18.26
CA TRP A 345 6.63 -9.40 19.62
C TRP A 345 7.78 -8.36 19.66
N LEU A 346 8.85 -8.58 18.91
CA LEU A 346 9.94 -7.60 18.78
C LEU A 346 9.45 -6.29 18.13
N GLU A 347 8.60 -6.38 17.11
CA GLU A 347 8.02 -5.22 16.46
C GLU A 347 7.12 -4.42 17.41
N SER A 348 6.40 -5.10 18.32
CA SER A 348 5.51 -4.46 19.29
C SER A 348 6.24 -3.53 20.26
N LEU A 349 7.55 -3.72 20.48
CA LEU A 349 8.36 -2.80 21.28
C LEU A 349 8.48 -1.43 20.62
N TRP A 350 8.63 -1.41 19.30
CA TRP A 350 8.66 -0.17 18.51
C TRP A 350 7.26 0.44 18.42
N ILE A 351 6.24 -0.36 18.11
CA ILE A 351 4.84 0.11 18.06
C ILE A 351 4.46 0.74 19.40
N GLY A 352 4.77 0.07 20.51
CA GLY A 352 4.53 0.55 21.87
C GLY A 352 5.24 1.85 22.23
N ALA A 353 6.38 2.14 21.58
CA ALA A 353 7.18 3.32 21.85
C ALA A 353 6.72 4.56 21.07
N VAL A 354 6.20 4.40 19.84
CA VAL A 354 5.97 5.55 18.94
C VAL A 354 4.56 5.70 18.39
N TYR A 355 3.73 4.65 18.38
CA TYR A 355 2.39 4.75 17.81
C TYR A 355 1.39 5.34 18.81
N HIS A 356 0.41 6.07 18.27
CA HIS A 356 -0.72 6.59 19.06
C HIS A 356 -1.56 5.49 19.71
N TYR A 357 -1.63 4.31 19.08
CA TYR A 357 -2.42 3.16 19.53
C TYR A 357 -1.54 1.92 19.70
N PRO A 358 -0.90 1.73 20.86
CA PRO A 358 -0.10 0.54 21.14
C PRO A 358 -1.00 -0.70 21.32
N TRP A 359 -0.46 -1.90 21.04
CA TRP A 359 -1.24 -3.14 21.16
C TRP A 359 -1.38 -3.58 22.62
N PRO A 360 -2.62 -3.64 23.17
CA PRO A 360 -2.82 -4.09 24.53
C PRO A 360 -2.60 -5.60 24.66
N VAL A 361 -2.26 -6.07 25.87
CA VAL A 361 -2.02 -7.50 26.14
C VAL A 361 -3.26 -8.35 25.78
N SER A 362 -4.46 -7.82 26.02
CA SER A 362 -5.74 -8.46 25.70
C SER A 362 -5.93 -8.78 24.21
N ALA A 363 -5.31 -8.00 23.32
CA ALA A 363 -5.45 -8.16 21.86
C ALA A 363 -4.62 -9.33 21.30
N TRP A 364 -3.60 -9.81 22.01
CA TRP A 364 -2.62 -10.75 21.45
C TRP A 364 -3.21 -12.11 21.05
N GLY A 365 -4.19 -12.63 21.80
CA GLY A 365 -4.81 -13.91 21.46
C GLY A 365 -5.43 -13.91 20.06
N GLU A 366 -6.23 -12.88 19.76
CA GLU A 366 -6.87 -12.71 18.46
C GLU A 366 -5.85 -12.26 17.38
N ALA A 367 -4.92 -11.37 17.73
CA ALA A 367 -3.87 -10.92 16.82
C ALA A 367 -3.00 -12.09 16.31
N LEU A 368 -2.57 -13.00 17.19
CA LEU A 368 -1.78 -14.18 16.81
C LEU A 368 -2.61 -15.19 16.01
N ALA A 369 -3.89 -15.38 16.35
CA ALA A 369 -4.78 -16.26 15.60
C ALA A 369 -4.96 -15.84 14.13
N MET A 370 -4.86 -14.53 13.84
CA MET A 370 -4.87 -14.00 12.48
C MET A 370 -3.46 -13.95 11.86
N ALA A 371 -2.47 -13.44 12.61
CA ALA A 371 -1.14 -13.17 12.10
C ALA A 371 -0.38 -14.46 11.75
N VAL A 372 -0.43 -15.50 12.59
CA VAL A 372 0.36 -16.72 12.38
C VAL A 372 -0.05 -17.48 11.12
N PRO A 373 -1.34 -17.78 10.86
CA PRO A 373 -1.73 -18.44 9.61
C PRO A 373 -1.38 -17.61 8.37
N ALA A 374 -1.60 -16.29 8.43
CA ALA A 374 -1.30 -15.39 7.32
C ALA A 374 0.22 -15.32 7.05
N SER A 375 1.05 -15.19 8.09
CA SER A 375 2.50 -15.09 7.98
C SER A 375 3.14 -16.42 7.55
N VAL A 376 2.62 -17.57 8.00
CA VAL A 376 3.06 -18.89 7.51
C VAL A 376 2.86 -19.00 6.01
N LEU A 377 1.67 -18.68 5.51
CA LEU A 377 1.34 -18.82 4.08
C LEU A 377 2.08 -17.82 3.20
N THR A 378 2.20 -16.57 3.65
CA THR A 378 3.00 -15.54 2.97
C THR A 378 4.51 -15.82 3.05
N GLY A 379 5.00 -16.43 4.14
CA GLY A 379 6.37 -16.93 4.25
C GLY A 379 6.65 -18.06 3.27
N ILE A 380 5.71 -18.98 3.04
CA ILE A 380 5.80 -19.99 1.98
C ILE A 380 5.80 -19.32 0.59
N CYS A 381 4.95 -18.30 0.37
CA CYS A 381 4.98 -17.52 -0.88
C CYS A 381 6.32 -16.82 -1.09
N GLY A 382 6.91 -16.25 -0.03
CA GLY A 382 8.25 -15.66 -0.05
C GLY A 382 9.32 -16.69 -0.39
N ALA A 383 9.19 -17.92 0.13
CA ALA A 383 10.09 -19.01 -0.23
C ALA A 383 9.94 -19.45 -1.69
N MET A 384 8.71 -19.54 -2.22
CA MET A 384 8.48 -19.82 -3.65
C MET A 384 9.06 -18.73 -4.54
N LEU A 385 8.90 -17.45 -4.18
CA LEU A 385 9.54 -16.35 -4.88
C LEU A 385 11.07 -16.48 -4.82
N GLY A 386 11.64 -16.75 -3.66
CA GLY A 386 13.08 -17.00 -3.49
C GLY A 386 13.59 -18.18 -4.34
N MET A 387 12.80 -19.26 -4.47
CA MET A 387 13.13 -20.39 -5.35
C MET A 387 13.18 -19.96 -6.82
N VAL A 388 12.19 -19.19 -7.29
CA VAL A 388 12.19 -18.64 -8.65
C VAL A 388 13.44 -17.79 -8.90
N LEU A 389 13.72 -16.85 -8.00
CA LEU A 389 14.82 -15.89 -8.13
C LEU A 389 16.22 -16.49 -7.91
N THR A 390 16.29 -17.76 -7.52
CA THR A 390 17.55 -18.53 -7.36
C THR A 390 17.62 -19.76 -8.28
N GLY A 391 16.66 -19.93 -9.20
CA GLY A 391 16.64 -21.05 -10.13
C GLY A 391 16.35 -22.42 -9.50
N GLN A 392 15.86 -22.45 -8.25
CA GLN A 392 15.45 -23.69 -7.60
C GLN A 392 14.08 -24.13 -8.11
N ARG A 393 13.89 -25.44 -8.28
CA ARG A 393 12.63 -25.99 -8.77
C ARG A 393 11.49 -25.77 -7.77
N LEU A 394 10.40 -25.16 -8.25
CA LEU A 394 9.16 -25.01 -7.49
C LEU A 394 8.51 -26.38 -7.20
N PRO A 395 7.66 -26.47 -6.16
CA PRO A 395 6.76 -27.62 -6.02
C PRO A 395 5.85 -27.74 -7.26
N GLY A 396 5.19 -28.90 -7.41
CA GLY A 396 4.27 -29.13 -8.53
C GLY A 396 3.24 -28.01 -8.69
N ARG A 397 2.82 -27.72 -9.93
CA ARG A 397 1.93 -26.59 -10.28
C ARG A 397 0.69 -26.50 -9.39
N ALA A 398 0.03 -27.63 -9.12
CA ALA A 398 -1.15 -27.68 -8.26
C ALA A 398 -0.85 -27.22 -6.82
N ILE A 399 0.31 -27.60 -6.27
CA ILE A 399 0.72 -27.20 -4.92
C ILE A 399 1.00 -25.69 -4.89
N GLY A 400 1.73 -25.16 -5.87
CA GLY A 400 2.01 -23.72 -5.95
C GLY A 400 0.73 -22.89 -6.02
N ILE A 401 -0.21 -23.27 -6.89
CA ILE A 401 -1.52 -22.61 -7.01
C ILE A 401 -2.33 -22.74 -5.71
N ALA A 402 -2.38 -23.93 -5.11
CA ALA A 402 -3.12 -24.17 -3.88
C ALA A 402 -2.60 -23.32 -2.72
N VAL A 403 -1.27 -23.15 -2.60
CA VAL A 403 -0.66 -22.29 -1.58
C VAL A 403 -1.07 -20.83 -1.78
N VAL A 404 -0.98 -20.31 -3.01
CA VAL A 404 -1.38 -18.91 -3.28
C VAL A 404 -2.87 -18.71 -3.02
N ALA A 405 -3.72 -19.61 -3.49
CA ALA A 405 -5.16 -19.55 -3.27
C ALA A 405 -5.51 -19.59 -1.77
N LEU A 406 -4.87 -20.50 -1.01
CA LEU A 406 -5.05 -20.59 0.43
C LEU A 406 -4.56 -19.32 1.15
N THR A 407 -3.45 -18.72 0.68
CA THR A 407 -2.94 -17.44 1.20
C THR A 407 -3.97 -16.33 1.03
N VAL A 408 -4.57 -16.21 -0.17
CA VAL A 408 -5.64 -15.23 -0.44
C VAL A 408 -6.85 -15.47 0.45
N LEU A 409 -7.29 -16.73 0.62
CA LEU A 409 -8.44 -17.06 1.45
C LEU A 409 -8.21 -16.76 2.94
N VAL A 410 -7.02 -17.10 3.46
CA VAL A 410 -6.67 -16.85 4.87
C VAL A 410 -6.52 -15.35 5.15
N ILE A 411 -5.87 -14.60 4.26
CA ILE A 411 -5.81 -13.13 4.38
C ILE A 411 -7.21 -12.54 4.27
N GLY A 412 -8.03 -12.99 3.31
CA GLY A 412 -9.41 -12.54 3.17
C GLY A 412 -10.27 -12.80 4.42
N GLY A 413 -10.12 -13.97 5.05
CA GLY A 413 -10.76 -14.30 6.33
C GLY A 413 -10.27 -13.43 7.49
N ALA A 414 -8.97 -13.17 7.57
CA ALA A 414 -8.38 -12.28 8.58
C ALA A 414 -8.83 -10.83 8.40
N VAL A 415 -8.91 -10.34 7.15
CA VAL A 415 -9.49 -9.02 6.80
C VAL A 415 -10.95 -8.97 7.22
N ALA A 416 -11.76 -9.98 6.86
CA ALA A 416 -13.17 -10.02 7.26
C ALA A 416 -13.34 -9.97 8.79
N ASN A 417 -12.46 -10.65 9.55
CA ASN A 417 -12.48 -10.58 11.01
C ASN A 417 -11.98 -9.23 11.56
N GLY A 418 -10.97 -8.62 10.95
CA GLY A 418 -10.48 -7.28 11.32
C GLY A 418 -11.52 -6.18 11.10
N LEU A 419 -12.34 -6.32 10.04
CA LEU A 419 -13.44 -5.42 9.71
C LEU A 419 -14.74 -5.71 10.48
N HIS A 420 -14.82 -6.85 11.17
CA HIS A 420 -16.03 -7.23 11.90
C HIS A 420 -16.14 -6.49 13.23
N ILE A 421 -17.06 -5.54 13.28
CA ILE A 421 -17.31 -4.66 14.43
C ILE A 421 -18.76 -4.75 14.93
N ARG A 422 -18.96 -4.34 16.18
CA ARG A 422 -20.25 -4.14 16.83
C ARG A 422 -20.41 -2.66 17.16
N VAL A 423 -21.49 -2.06 16.69
CA VAL A 423 -21.89 -0.70 17.07
C VAL A 423 -23.05 -0.81 18.07
N PRO A 424 -22.94 -0.19 19.26
CA PRO A 424 -24.03 -0.16 20.23
C PRO A 424 -25.27 0.56 19.67
N LYS A 425 -26.48 0.08 19.98
CA LYS A 425 -27.74 0.61 19.40
C LYS A 425 -28.50 1.57 20.29
N HIS A 426 -28.38 1.42 21.62
CA HIS A 426 -29.19 2.16 22.60
C HIS A 426 -28.34 2.93 23.61
N ASP A 427 -27.02 2.82 23.50
CA ASP A 427 -26.09 3.41 24.45
C ASP A 427 -25.73 4.83 24.01
N THR A 428 -25.43 5.68 24.99
CA THR A 428 -25.23 7.11 24.79
C THR A 428 -23.99 7.60 25.55
N ALA A 429 -23.46 8.74 25.12
CA ALA A 429 -22.51 9.50 25.91
C ALA A 429 -23.04 10.92 26.15
N MET A 430 -22.99 11.37 27.39
CA MET A 430 -23.15 12.77 27.75
C MET A 430 -21.78 13.44 27.68
N ILE A 431 -21.69 14.53 26.91
CA ILE A 431 -20.47 15.29 26.68
C ILE A 431 -20.71 16.70 27.19
N THR A 432 -19.90 17.12 28.16
CA THR A 432 -19.89 18.48 28.68
C THR A 432 -18.60 19.16 28.23
N LEU A 433 -18.75 20.27 27.52
CA LEU A 433 -17.63 21.05 26.98
C LEU A 433 -17.40 22.28 27.84
N THR A 434 -16.15 22.52 28.24
CA THR A 434 -15.73 23.75 28.92
C THR A 434 -14.78 24.50 28.02
N ASP A 435 -15.08 25.78 27.77
CA ASP A 435 -14.23 26.64 26.93
C ASP A 435 -12.87 26.88 27.60
N LEU A 436 -11.82 26.78 26.80
CA LEU A 436 -10.45 27.05 27.20
C LEU A 436 -9.94 28.35 26.54
N PRO A 437 -8.94 29.02 27.12
CA PRO A 437 -8.30 30.16 26.49
C PRO A 437 -7.85 29.84 25.07
N SER A 438 -8.37 30.58 24.09
CA SER A 438 -8.13 30.34 22.67
C SER A 438 -8.12 31.63 21.85
N PRO A 439 -7.43 31.67 20.70
CA PRO A 439 -7.49 32.81 19.79
C PRO A 439 -8.92 33.08 19.28
N PRO A 440 -9.25 34.34 18.92
CA PRO A 440 -10.56 34.67 18.35
C PRO A 440 -10.91 33.77 17.16
N GLY A 441 -12.10 33.15 17.21
CA GLY A 441 -12.59 32.25 16.16
C GLY A 441 -12.00 30.83 16.17
N GLN A 442 -11.05 30.53 17.07
CA GLN A 442 -10.40 29.21 17.17
C GLN A 442 -10.79 28.49 18.46
N ARG A 443 -12.09 28.33 18.69
CA ARG A 443 -12.64 27.82 19.96
C ARG A 443 -12.03 26.47 20.36
N MET A 444 -11.28 26.46 21.45
CA MET A 444 -10.73 25.25 22.07
C MET A 444 -11.52 24.89 23.32
N VAL A 445 -11.74 23.59 23.55
CA VAL A 445 -12.51 23.09 24.70
C VAL A 445 -11.81 21.94 25.40
N SER A 446 -12.10 21.75 26.69
CA SER A 446 -11.95 20.45 27.35
C SER A 446 -13.29 19.71 27.33
N ALA A 447 -13.25 18.39 27.17
CA ALA A 447 -14.43 17.54 27.17
C ALA A 447 -14.47 16.63 28.40
N ASP A 448 -15.60 16.61 29.07
CA ASP A 448 -15.94 15.67 30.15
C ASP A 448 -17.04 14.73 29.61
N VAL A 449 -16.72 13.43 29.55
CA VAL A 449 -17.48 12.41 28.82
C VAL A 449 -17.99 11.36 29.80
N GLN A 450 -19.32 11.27 29.93
CA GLN A 450 -20.00 10.25 30.72
C GLN A 450 -20.72 9.27 29.81
N ILE A 451 -20.25 8.03 29.78
CA ILE A 451 -20.81 6.92 29.01
C ILE A 451 -21.97 6.27 29.78
N ASN A 452 -23.06 5.96 29.08
CA ASN A 452 -24.25 5.31 29.61
C ASN A 452 -24.67 4.12 28.71
N PRO A 453 -24.72 2.88 29.23
CA PRO A 453 -24.42 2.51 30.61
C PRO A 453 -22.91 2.63 30.94
N PRO A 454 -22.53 2.89 32.20
CA PRO A 454 -21.11 3.01 32.60
C PRO A 454 -20.27 1.75 32.32
N THR A 455 -20.92 0.61 32.10
CA THR A 455 -20.31 -0.70 31.82
C THR A 455 -20.10 -0.98 30.34
N LEU A 456 -20.44 -0.05 29.44
CA LEU A 456 -20.28 -0.24 28.00
C LEU A 456 -18.81 -0.49 27.61
N VAL A 457 -17.91 0.24 28.26
CA VAL A 457 -16.46 0.19 28.02
C VAL A 457 -15.81 -0.50 29.21
N SER A 458 -14.96 -1.48 28.94
CA SER A 458 -14.23 -2.22 29.95
C SER A 458 -13.20 -1.34 30.69
N GLU A 459 -12.58 -1.89 31.74
CA GLU A 459 -11.51 -1.22 32.47
C GLU A 459 -10.27 -0.93 31.60
N HIS A 460 -10.05 -1.74 30.56
CA HIS A 460 -8.87 -1.67 29.70
C HIS A 460 -9.30 -1.77 28.23
N PRO A 461 -9.97 -0.73 27.69
CA PRO A 461 -10.33 -0.69 26.29
C PRO A 461 -9.09 -0.66 25.41
N ASP A 462 -9.22 -1.10 24.16
CA ASP A 462 -8.13 -1.01 23.18
C ASP A 462 -7.77 0.46 22.92
N TRP A 463 -8.78 1.33 22.83
CA TRP A 463 -8.60 2.78 22.94
C TRP A 463 -9.87 3.50 23.37
N LEU A 464 -9.69 4.63 24.04
CA LEU A 464 -10.70 5.64 24.25
C LEU A 464 -10.07 7.02 24.05
N THR A 465 -10.39 7.66 22.93
CA THR A 465 -9.71 8.90 22.52
C THR A 465 -10.70 9.93 22.02
N ILE A 466 -10.31 11.20 22.01
CA ILE A 466 -10.90 12.20 21.13
C ILE A 466 -9.98 12.39 19.94
N LEU A 467 -10.54 12.24 18.73
CA LEU A 467 -9.88 12.57 17.47
C LEU A 467 -10.46 13.88 16.97
N SER A 468 -9.58 14.82 16.62
CA SER A 468 -9.91 15.98 15.79
C SER A 468 -9.05 15.93 14.55
N TRP A 469 -9.66 15.98 13.36
CA TRP A 469 -8.93 15.89 12.09
C TRP A 469 -9.50 16.86 11.05
N GLN A 470 -8.80 17.02 9.93
CA GLN A 470 -9.16 17.93 8.82
C GLN A 470 -9.18 19.41 9.25
N GLY A 471 -8.33 19.75 10.22
CA GLY A 471 -8.20 21.07 10.81
C GLY A 471 -7.43 22.12 10.00
N ARG A 472 -6.94 21.74 8.82
CA ARG A 472 -5.90 22.43 8.02
C ARG A 472 -4.50 22.32 8.60
N MET A 473 -3.50 22.19 7.72
CA MET A 473 -2.09 21.96 8.11
C MET A 473 -1.50 23.06 8.99
N GLU A 474 -1.93 24.31 8.82
CA GLU A 474 -1.52 25.46 9.63
C GLU A 474 -1.98 25.37 11.10
N HIS A 475 -2.94 24.49 11.42
CA HIS A 475 -3.50 24.32 12.75
C HIS A 475 -3.16 22.93 13.30
N HIS A 476 -2.03 22.83 14.02
CA HIS A 476 -1.55 21.56 14.56
C HIS A 476 -1.39 20.45 13.49
N ARG A 477 -0.95 20.81 12.28
CA ARG A 477 -0.85 19.87 11.14
C ARG A 477 -2.20 19.27 10.72
N GLY A 478 -3.31 19.79 11.24
CA GLY A 478 -4.67 19.35 10.96
C GLY A 478 -5.08 18.05 11.67
N LEU A 479 -4.34 17.61 12.70
CA LEU A 479 -4.63 16.39 13.45
C LEU A 479 -4.33 16.56 14.96
N VAL A 480 -5.29 16.20 15.80
CA VAL A 480 -5.16 16.10 17.27
C VAL A 480 -5.76 14.77 17.72
N ILE A 481 -4.99 14.01 18.50
CA ILE A 481 -5.42 12.75 19.12
C ILE A 481 -5.16 12.86 20.61
N ASP A 482 -6.22 12.83 21.42
CA ASP A 482 -6.16 12.94 22.88
C ASP A 482 -6.64 11.64 23.53
N TRP A 483 -5.81 11.04 24.38
CA TRP A 483 -6.21 9.89 25.20
C TRP A 483 -6.95 10.39 26.43
N LEU A 484 -8.13 9.83 26.70
CA LEU A 484 -8.97 10.31 27.80
C LEU A 484 -8.55 9.68 29.12
N ASP A 485 -8.43 10.51 30.15
CA ASP A 485 -8.21 10.05 31.52
C ASP A 485 -9.51 9.51 32.11
N LYS A 486 -9.44 8.34 32.73
CA LYS A 486 -10.58 7.76 33.46
C LYS A 486 -10.69 8.41 34.83
N VAL A 487 -11.80 9.10 35.06
CA VAL A 487 -12.10 9.79 36.34
C VAL A 487 -12.97 8.90 37.23
N GLY A 488 -13.78 8.01 36.66
CA GLY A 488 -14.64 7.08 37.36
C GLY A 488 -15.30 6.06 36.43
N PRO A 489 -16.25 5.23 36.93
CA PRO A 489 -16.98 4.28 36.10
C PRO A 489 -17.72 4.98 34.95
N GLY A 490 -17.35 4.66 33.71
CA GLY A 490 -17.89 5.30 32.51
C GLY A 490 -17.59 6.79 32.37
N HIS A 491 -16.76 7.38 33.24
CA HIS A 491 -16.50 8.81 33.30
C HIS A 491 -15.06 9.11 32.89
N TYR A 492 -14.90 9.93 31.86
CA TYR A 492 -13.62 10.23 31.23
C TYR A 492 -13.46 11.71 30.96
N ARG A 493 -12.22 12.19 30.88
CA ARG A 493 -11.90 13.60 30.63
C ARG A 493 -10.76 13.75 29.62
N SER A 494 -10.88 14.74 28.74
CA SER A 494 -9.81 15.14 27.83
C SER A 494 -8.58 15.64 28.60
N THR A 495 -7.39 15.28 28.16
CA THR A 495 -6.13 15.72 28.78
C THR A 495 -5.52 16.92 28.06
N GLN A 496 -5.98 17.21 26.85
CA GLN A 496 -5.50 18.31 26.01
C GLN A 496 -6.64 19.18 25.49
N PRO A 497 -6.37 20.45 25.10
CA PRO A 497 -7.34 21.29 24.42
C PRO A 497 -7.77 20.68 23.08
N ILE A 498 -9.08 20.57 22.87
CA ILE A 498 -9.69 20.00 21.67
C ILE A 498 -10.28 21.12 20.79
N PRO A 499 -9.97 21.17 19.48
CA PRO A 499 -10.57 22.15 18.58
C PRO A 499 -12.00 21.77 18.19
N VAL A 500 -12.90 22.76 18.19
CA VAL A 500 -14.31 22.61 17.79
C VAL A 500 -14.80 23.79 16.94
N TRP A 501 -14.02 24.14 15.92
CA TRP A 501 -14.23 25.31 15.06
C TRP A 501 -13.82 25.04 13.62
N GLY A 502 -14.14 25.95 12.69
CA GLY A 502 -13.68 25.89 11.31
C GLY A 502 -13.99 24.56 10.64
N THR A 503 -13.00 23.96 9.96
CA THR A 503 -13.15 22.69 9.22
C THR A 503 -12.91 21.44 10.07
N TRP A 504 -12.57 21.59 11.35
CA TRP A 504 -12.30 20.45 12.22
C TRP A 504 -13.51 19.51 12.30
N LYS A 505 -13.25 18.21 12.25
CA LYS A 505 -14.23 17.18 12.63
C LYS A 505 -13.73 16.52 13.91
N THR A 506 -14.53 16.57 14.96
CA THR A 506 -14.14 16.19 16.32
C THR A 506 -15.12 15.17 16.87
N LEU A 507 -14.61 14.05 17.37
CA LEU A 507 -15.42 12.95 17.90
C LEU A 507 -14.70 12.19 19.03
N VAL A 508 -15.49 11.65 19.95
CA VAL A 508 -15.03 10.60 20.86
C VAL A 508 -15.00 9.29 20.08
N ARG A 509 -13.92 8.51 20.22
CA ARG A 509 -13.71 7.21 19.61
C ARG A 509 -13.53 6.15 20.69
N VAL A 510 -14.21 5.02 20.52
CA VAL A 510 -14.13 3.88 21.43
C VAL A 510 -13.78 2.64 20.60
N GLN A 511 -12.75 1.90 21.02
CA GLN A 511 -12.61 0.50 20.65
C GLN A 511 -12.39 -0.34 21.90
N ASP A 512 -13.18 -1.39 22.04
CA ASP A 512 -13.08 -2.40 23.09
C ASP A 512 -13.43 -3.78 22.51
N GLY A 513 -12.41 -4.53 22.12
CA GLY A 513 -12.55 -5.84 21.50
C GLY A 513 -13.24 -5.76 20.13
N ARG A 514 -14.51 -6.16 20.06
CA ARG A 514 -15.33 -6.04 18.84
C ARG A 514 -16.18 -4.78 18.81
N THR A 515 -16.32 -4.08 19.93
CA THR A 515 -17.05 -2.81 19.95
C THR A 515 -16.14 -1.74 19.35
N MET A 516 -16.58 -1.11 18.25
CA MET A 516 -15.87 0.02 17.64
C MET A 516 -16.91 1.04 17.21
N THR A 517 -16.86 2.23 17.81
CA THR A 517 -17.94 3.21 17.73
C THR A 517 -17.42 4.62 18.01
N GLY A 518 -18.20 5.63 17.63
CA GLY A 518 -17.89 7.02 17.94
C GLY A 518 -19.10 7.84 18.37
N VAL A 519 -18.82 8.97 19.02
CA VAL A 519 -19.82 9.99 19.36
C VAL A 519 -19.32 11.33 18.82
N PRO A 520 -20.06 11.98 17.91
CA PRO A 520 -19.59 13.22 17.33
C PRO A 520 -19.66 14.34 18.38
N ILE A 521 -18.67 15.22 18.39
CA ILE A 521 -18.64 16.44 19.23
C ILE A 521 -18.94 17.65 18.34
N TYR A 522 -18.15 17.81 17.28
CA TYR A 522 -18.23 18.94 16.36
C TYR A 522 -17.96 18.47 14.93
N ALA A 523 -18.71 19.00 13.97
CA ALA A 523 -18.35 18.98 12.57
C ALA A 523 -19.09 20.11 11.86
N PRO A 524 -18.45 20.87 10.96
CA PRO A 524 -19.10 21.96 10.25
C PRO A 524 -20.27 21.47 9.39
N ALA A 525 -21.16 22.38 9.03
CA ALA A 525 -22.05 22.17 7.89
C ALA A 525 -21.22 22.04 6.61
N ASP A 526 -21.67 21.18 5.69
CA ASP A 526 -21.06 21.06 4.37
C ASP A 526 -22.18 21.00 3.32
N ASP A 527 -22.36 22.11 2.61
CA ASP A 527 -23.40 22.29 1.60
C ASP A 527 -23.15 21.46 0.34
N ALA A 528 -21.90 21.04 0.10
CA ALA A 528 -21.58 20.18 -1.04
C ALA A 528 -22.08 18.74 -0.84
N ILE A 529 -22.12 18.26 0.42
CA ILE A 529 -22.62 16.93 0.81
C ILE A 529 -23.87 17.04 1.69
N PRO A 530 -24.87 17.85 1.32
CA PRO A 530 -25.88 18.51 2.19
C PRO A 530 -25.94 18.01 3.64
N ALA A 531 -24.83 18.19 4.37
CA ALA A 531 -24.62 17.57 5.67
C ALA A 531 -24.75 18.66 6.73
N PRO A 532 -25.75 18.58 7.63
CA PRO A 532 -26.01 19.63 8.59
C PRO A 532 -24.84 19.78 9.57
N GLU A 533 -24.67 20.97 10.13
CA GLU A 533 -23.68 21.17 11.20
C GLU A 533 -23.98 20.23 12.38
N ILE A 534 -22.91 19.68 12.95
CA ILE A 534 -22.93 19.08 14.27
C ILE A 534 -22.35 20.11 15.24
N PRO A 535 -23.19 20.90 15.94
CA PRO A 535 -22.70 22.00 16.75
C PRO A 535 -22.01 21.50 18.03
N ALA A 536 -20.99 22.23 18.48
CA ALA A 536 -20.29 21.99 19.74
C ALA A 536 -21.07 22.60 20.91
N LEU A 537 -22.09 21.89 21.41
CA LEU A 537 -22.93 22.34 22.52
C LEU A 537 -22.17 22.25 23.86
N GLY A 538 -22.42 23.19 24.78
CA GLY A 538 -21.80 23.17 26.12
C GLY A 538 -22.15 21.91 26.93
N SER A 539 -23.32 21.34 26.70
CA SER A 539 -23.67 20.00 27.17
C SER A 539 -24.59 19.32 26.16
N SER A 540 -24.37 18.04 25.88
CA SER A 540 -25.21 17.25 25.00
C SER A 540 -25.15 15.76 25.32
N THR A 541 -26.25 15.05 25.07
CA THR A 541 -26.28 13.58 25.11
C THR A 541 -26.50 13.07 23.69
N ARG A 542 -25.59 12.23 23.21
CA ARG A 542 -25.62 11.71 21.83
C ARG A 542 -25.47 10.18 21.83
N PRO A 543 -26.11 9.48 20.87
CA PRO A 543 -25.95 8.05 20.73
C PRO A 543 -24.56 7.71 20.18
N PHE A 544 -24.10 6.51 20.51
CA PHE A 544 -23.00 5.87 19.79
C PHE A 544 -23.44 5.53 18.37
N VAL A 545 -22.57 5.81 17.39
CA VAL A 545 -22.83 5.53 15.98
C VAL A 545 -21.61 4.87 15.32
N LEU A 546 -21.84 4.31 14.14
CA LEU A 546 -20.75 3.79 13.32
C LEU A 546 -19.78 4.93 13.01
N GLU A 547 -18.52 4.79 13.42
CA GLU A 547 -17.52 5.85 13.31
C GLU A 547 -17.34 6.35 11.87
N VAL A 548 -17.41 5.43 10.90
CA VAL A 548 -17.38 5.73 9.46
C VAL A 548 -18.46 6.74 9.05
N SER A 549 -19.62 6.77 9.70
CA SER A 549 -20.66 7.77 9.40
C SER A 549 -20.30 9.19 9.83
N ILE A 550 -19.31 9.35 10.72
CA ILE A 550 -18.78 10.64 11.17
C ILE A 550 -17.50 11.00 10.39
N LEU A 551 -16.66 10.02 10.10
CA LEU A 551 -15.39 10.25 9.39
C LEU A 551 -15.59 10.38 7.87
N GLN A 552 -16.41 9.50 7.28
CA GLN A 552 -16.75 9.51 5.86
C GLN A 552 -18.15 10.10 5.65
N ARG A 553 -18.39 11.32 6.11
CA ARG A 553 -19.68 12.01 5.91
C ARG A 553 -20.00 12.22 4.43
N GLU A 554 -18.97 12.16 3.60
CA GLU A 554 -19.02 12.31 2.15
C GLU A 554 -19.57 11.08 1.43
N ARG A 555 -19.65 9.93 2.10
CA ARG A 555 -20.19 8.69 1.55
C ARG A 555 -21.72 8.75 1.52
N ASP A 556 -22.33 8.40 0.38
CA ASP A 556 -23.77 8.49 0.19
C ASP A 556 -24.48 7.31 0.90
N PRO A 557 -25.26 7.58 1.97
CA PRO A 557 -25.93 6.53 2.74
C PRO A 557 -27.11 5.91 2.00
N ASN A 558 -27.58 6.51 0.90
CA ASN A 558 -28.76 6.05 0.17
C ASN A 558 -28.46 4.98 -0.87
N VAL A 559 -27.19 4.65 -1.07
CA VAL A 559 -26.79 3.67 -2.09
C VAL A 559 -27.08 2.25 -1.62
N PRO A 560 -27.79 1.43 -2.42
CA PRO A 560 -28.10 0.06 -2.03
C PRO A 560 -26.84 -0.79 -1.77
N ALA A 561 -26.85 -1.55 -0.67
CA ALA A 561 -25.71 -2.39 -0.26
C ALA A 561 -25.29 -3.43 -1.33
N TRP A 562 -26.23 -3.91 -2.15
CA TRP A 562 -25.91 -4.84 -3.24
C TRP A 562 -25.03 -4.20 -4.31
N LEU A 563 -25.21 -2.91 -4.60
CA LEU A 563 -24.44 -2.20 -5.62
C LEU A 563 -23.01 -1.97 -5.14
N PHE A 564 -22.85 -1.59 -3.86
CA PHE A 564 -21.53 -1.49 -3.23
C PHE A 564 -20.80 -2.84 -3.25
N THR A 565 -21.52 -3.92 -2.91
CA THR A 565 -20.99 -5.29 -2.97
C THR A 565 -20.57 -5.68 -4.38
N ALA A 566 -21.40 -5.39 -5.39
CA ALA A 566 -21.10 -5.69 -6.78
C ALA A 566 -19.84 -4.94 -7.26
N GLY A 567 -19.71 -3.64 -6.94
CA GLY A 567 -18.51 -2.87 -7.22
C GLY A 567 -17.27 -3.46 -6.56
N GLY A 568 -17.37 -3.85 -5.28
CA GLY A 568 -16.30 -4.54 -4.56
C GLY A 568 -15.90 -5.88 -5.21
N ILE A 569 -16.85 -6.66 -5.71
CA ILE A 569 -16.58 -7.92 -6.43
C ILE A 569 -15.81 -7.67 -7.73
N VAL A 570 -16.15 -6.62 -8.49
CA VAL A 570 -15.42 -6.26 -9.72
C VAL A 570 -13.96 -5.94 -9.39
N VAL A 571 -13.72 -5.13 -8.36
CA VAL A 571 -12.36 -4.82 -7.88
C VAL A 571 -11.63 -6.10 -7.44
N LEU A 572 -12.31 -6.99 -6.71
CA LEU A 572 -11.74 -8.27 -6.30
C LEU A 572 -11.32 -9.11 -7.51
N ILE A 573 -12.16 -9.21 -8.55
CA ILE A 573 -11.84 -9.94 -9.78
C ILE A 573 -10.56 -9.39 -10.42
N PHE A 574 -10.45 -8.06 -10.59
CA PHE A 574 -9.23 -7.46 -11.14
C PHE A 574 -7.99 -7.72 -10.29
N THR A 575 -8.13 -7.66 -8.97
CA THR A 575 -7.03 -7.97 -8.04
C THR A 575 -6.59 -9.43 -8.16
N LEU A 576 -7.54 -10.36 -8.22
CA LEU A 576 -7.26 -11.79 -8.40
C LEU A 576 -6.64 -12.10 -9.77
N MET A 577 -6.99 -11.35 -10.82
CA MET A 577 -6.34 -11.45 -12.12
C MET A 577 -4.86 -11.09 -12.05
N VAL A 578 -4.49 -10.01 -11.34
CA VAL A 578 -3.09 -9.61 -11.15
C VAL A 578 -2.32 -10.65 -10.34
N ILE A 579 -2.88 -11.14 -9.23
CA ILE A 579 -2.26 -12.19 -8.41
C ILE A 579 -2.07 -13.48 -9.23
N SER A 580 -3.08 -13.85 -10.02
CA SER A 580 -3.02 -15.01 -10.91
C SER A 580 -1.95 -14.84 -12.00
N ALA A 581 -1.83 -13.65 -12.58
CA ALA A 581 -0.81 -13.35 -13.58
C ALA A 581 0.61 -13.42 -12.99
N LEU A 582 0.85 -12.84 -11.80
CA LEU A 582 2.12 -12.96 -11.09
C LEU A 582 2.46 -14.42 -10.79
N THR A 583 1.49 -15.20 -10.32
CA THR A 583 1.65 -16.63 -10.02
C THR A 583 2.00 -17.42 -11.28
N TRP A 584 1.30 -17.15 -12.38
CA TRP A 584 1.57 -17.73 -13.69
C TRP A 584 2.98 -17.38 -14.18
N GLY A 585 3.38 -16.12 -14.10
CA GLY A 585 4.68 -15.68 -14.60
C GLY A 585 5.84 -16.26 -13.79
N ALA A 586 5.72 -16.32 -12.46
CA ALA A 586 6.67 -17.00 -11.60
C ALA A 586 6.83 -18.49 -11.98
N GLY A 587 5.71 -19.19 -12.17
CA GLY A 587 5.72 -20.59 -12.61
C GLY A 587 6.30 -20.79 -14.01
N ARG A 588 6.03 -19.86 -14.93
CA ARG A 588 6.55 -19.87 -16.31
C ARG A 588 8.07 -19.70 -16.34
N ILE A 589 8.60 -18.71 -15.61
CA ILE A 589 10.04 -18.47 -15.49
C ILE A 589 10.72 -19.71 -14.89
N ASN A 590 10.17 -20.26 -13.82
CA ASN A 590 10.75 -21.43 -13.17
C ASN A 590 10.77 -22.67 -14.07
N ALA A 591 9.67 -22.93 -14.79
CA ALA A 591 9.60 -24.07 -15.72
C ALA A 591 10.60 -23.94 -16.87
N ALA A 592 10.79 -22.74 -17.41
CA ALA A 592 11.73 -22.53 -18.52
C ALA A 592 13.20 -22.79 -18.13
N ASN A 593 13.56 -22.58 -16.86
CA ASN A 593 14.94 -22.70 -16.38
C ASN A 593 15.26 -24.03 -15.70
N THR A 594 14.25 -24.81 -15.31
CA THR A 594 14.44 -26.07 -14.55
C THR A 594 14.14 -27.34 -15.34
N VAL A 595 13.60 -27.21 -16.55
CA VAL A 595 13.43 -28.34 -17.48
C VAL A 595 14.78 -28.61 -18.17
N PRO A 596 15.29 -29.86 -18.16
CA PRO A 596 16.50 -30.22 -18.92
C PRO A 596 16.33 -29.86 -20.39
N THR A 597 17.29 -29.17 -20.98
CA THR A 597 17.37 -28.96 -22.43
C THR A 597 17.33 -30.32 -23.11
N GLN A 598 16.37 -30.53 -24.02
CA GLN A 598 16.43 -31.69 -24.91
C GLN A 598 17.70 -31.58 -25.76
N PRO A 599 18.39 -32.68 -26.06
CA PRO A 599 19.65 -32.65 -26.82
C PRO A 599 19.52 -32.01 -28.22
N GLU A 600 18.32 -31.93 -28.80
CA GLU A 600 18.08 -31.22 -30.07
C GLU A 600 18.24 -29.69 -29.98
N GLU A 601 17.92 -29.05 -28.85
CA GLU A 601 18.13 -27.58 -28.68
C GLU A 601 19.62 -27.25 -28.47
N ALA A 602 20.39 -28.14 -27.85
CA ALA A 602 21.84 -27.96 -27.69
C ALA A 602 22.60 -28.06 -29.03
N ALA A 603 22.07 -28.83 -29.99
CA ALA A 603 22.64 -28.91 -31.35
C ALA A 603 22.33 -27.66 -32.20
N ALA A 604 21.20 -26.99 -31.94
CA ALA A 604 20.83 -25.76 -32.62
C ALA A 604 21.69 -24.55 -32.18
N ASP A 605 22.05 -24.47 -30.89
CA ASP A 605 22.91 -23.41 -30.33
C ASP A 605 24.40 -23.55 -30.70
N LEU A 606 24.82 -24.72 -31.20
CA LEU A 606 26.21 -25.01 -31.62
C LEU A 606 26.43 -24.93 -33.13
N SER A 607 25.41 -24.54 -33.91
CA SER A 607 25.57 -24.37 -35.36
C SER A 607 26.33 -23.07 -35.63
N PRO A 608 27.51 -23.10 -36.30
CA PRO A 608 28.21 -21.88 -36.66
C PRO A 608 27.33 -21.03 -37.61
N PRO A 609 27.46 -19.70 -37.60
CA PRO A 609 26.73 -18.85 -38.53
C PRO A 609 27.03 -19.32 -39.94
N GLN A 610 25.98 -19.69 -40.70
CA GLN A 610 26.12 -20.00 -42.11
C GLN A 610 26.72 -18.77 -42.80
N ALA A 611 27.92 -18.94 -43.35
CA ALA A 611 28.58 -17.92 -44.15
C ALA A 611 27.94 -17.86 -45.55
N ALA A 612 27.78 -16.62 -46.02
CA ALA A 612 27.28 -16.13 -47.31
C ALA A 612 25.76 -15.95 -47.44
#